data_AF-A0A2T3NPK1-F1
#
_entry.id   AF-A0A2T3NPK1-F1
#
_cell.length_a   1.000
_cell.length_b   1.000
_cell.length_c   1.000
_cell.angle_alpha   90.00
_cell.angle_beta   90.00
_cell.angle_gamma   90.00
#
_symmetry.space_group_name_H-M   'P 1'
#
loop_
_entity.id
_entity.type
_entity.pdbx_description
1 polymer ?
#
loop_
_entity_poly.entity_id
_entity_poly.type
_entity_poly.pdbx_seq_one_letter_code
_entity_poly.pdbx_strand_id
1 'polypeptide(L)' 'MKKYCPCCNTELFDRSNAYVCPRNEIGECIYDGYEAFRLEEESHNLKERRNNHYLERYISEID' A
#
# COMPACT_ATOMS: atom_id res chain seq x y z
N MET A 1 8.62 10.10 10.44
CA MET A 1 9.41 10.44 9.24
C MET A 1 8.49 11.14 8.26
N LYS A 2 8.95 12.22 7.62
CA LYS A 2 8.19 12.87 6.54
C LYS A 2 8.17 11.94 5.32
N LYS A 3 7.00 11.77 4.69
CA LYS A 3 6.89 11.07 3.41
C LYS A 3 6.79 12.10 2.28
N TYR A 4 7.41 11.79 1.15
CA TYR A 4 7.46 12.66 -0.02
C TYR A 4 6.79 11.96 -1.21
N CYS A 5 6.10 12.74 -2.03
CA CYS A 5 5.43 12.26 -3.22
C CYS A 5 6.45 11.66 -4.19
N PRO A 6 6.28 10.41 -4.65
CA PRO A 6 7.24 9.79 -5.56
C PRO A 6 7.24 10.42 -6.95
N CYS A 7 6.19 11.17 -7.32
CA CYS A 7 6.06 11.80 -8.62
C CYS A 7 6.63 13.24 -8.66
N CYS A 8 6.38 14.04 -7.63
CA CYS A 8 6.71 15.47 -7.63
C CYS A 8 7.54 15.94 -6.44
N ASN A 9 7.97 15.01 -5.56
CA ASN A 9 8.78 15.25 -4.36
C ASN A 9 8.19 16.26 -3.36
N THR A 10 6.91 16.60 -3.48
CA THR A 10 6.17 17.41 -2.51
C THR A 10 5.92 16.60 -1.24
N GLU A 11 6.03 17.21 -0.06
CA GLU A 11 5.69 16.56 1.20
C GLU A 11 4.23 16.07 1.17
N LEU A 12 4.02 14.79 1.49
CA LEU A 12 2.70 14.18 1.59
C LEU A 12 2.12 14.46 2.97
N PHE A 13 0.80 14.62 3.03
CA PHE A 13 0.09 14.69 4.30
C PHE A 13 -0.72 13.42 4.53
N ASP A 14 -0.91 13.06 5.80
CA ASP A 14 -1.75 11.95 6.20
C ASP A 14 -3.23 12.36 6.16
N ARG A 15 -4.07 11.53 5.55
CA ARG A 15 -5.52 11.66 5.57
C ARG A 15 -6.17 10.28 5.46
N SER A 16 -6.99 9.92 6.45
CA SER A 16 -7.72 8.64 6.46
C SER A 16 -6.82 7.42 6.23
N ASN A 17 -5.63 7.40 6.87
CA ASN A 17 -4.59 6.37 6.72
C ASN A 17 -3.90 6.33 5.34
N ALA A 18 -4.19 7.26 4.44
CA ALA A 18 -3.52 7.41 3.15
C ALA A 18 -2.57 8.62 3.18
N TYR A 19 -1.45 8.51 2.46
CA TYR A 19 -0.54 9.64 2.24
C TYR A 19 -0.90 10.33 0.93
N VAL A 20 -1.40 11.57 1.00
CA VAL A 20 -1.98 12.28 -0.15
C VAL A 20 -1.05 13.41 -0.60
N CYS A 21 -0.93 13.58 -1.92
CA CYS A 21 -0.18 14.68 -2.50
C CYS A 21 -1.08 15.91 -2.64
N PRO A 22 -0.73 17.07 -2.06
CA PRO A 22 -1.55 18.29 -2.21
C PRO A 22 -1.59 18.77 -3.66
N ARG A 23 -0.56 18.46 -4.47
CA ARG A 23 -0.54 18.77 -5.89
C ARG A 23 -1.48 17.87 -6.72
N ASN A 24 -1.86 16.71 -6.20
CA ASN A 24 -2.88 15.89 -6.84
C ASN A 24 -4.28 16.50 -6.67
N GLU A 25 -4.58 17.08 -5.50
CA GLU A 25 -5.86 17.76 -5.25
C GLU A 25 -6.14 18.93 -6.20
N ILE A 26 -5.09 19.60 -6.68
CA ILE A 26 -5.18 20.71 -7.65
C ILE A 26 -4.89 20.29 -9.09
N GLY A 27 -4.71 18.99 -9.37
CA GLY A 27 -4.49 18.45 -10.71
C GLY A 27 -3.07 18.66 -11.30
N GLU A 28 -2.10 19.06 -10.48
CA GLU A 28 -0.70 19.23 -10.89
C GLU A 28 0.18 17.99 -10.69
N CYS A 29 -0.37 16.93 -10.08
CA CYS A 29 0.33 15.68 -9.84
C CYS A 29 -0.61 14.49 -10.03
N ILE A 30 -0.08 13.40 -10.60
CA ILE A 30 -0.84 12.18 -10.87
C ILE A 30 -0.86 11.20 -9.69
N TYR A 31 -0.13 11.49 -8.61
CA TYR A 31 -0.04 10.58 -7.48
C TYR A 31 -1.34 10.56 -6.68
N ASP A 32 -2.07 9.45 -6.77
CA ASP A 32 -3.25 9.18 -5.97
C ASP A 32 -2.88 8.36 -4.71
N GLY A 33 -2.92 9.01 -3.56
CA GLY A 33 -2.60 8.40 -2.28
C GLY A 33 -3.61 7.35 -1.82
N TYR A 34 -4.87 7.47 -2.23
CA TYR A 34 -5.92 6.52 -1.85
C TYR A 34 -5.78 5.22 -2.63
N GLU A 35 -5.48 5.31 -3.92
CA GLU A 35 -5.24 4.12 -4.74
C GLU A 35 -3.98 3.38 -4.28
N ALA A 36 -2.92 4.12 -3.95
CA ALA A 36 -1.71 3.52 -3.37
C ALA A 36 -2.03 2.75 -2.06
N PHE A 37 -2.83 3.33 -1.17
CA PHE A 37 -3.25 2.66 0.07
C PHE A 37 -4.05 1.38 -0.20
N ARG A 38 -5.03 1.43 -1.12
CA ARG A 38 -5.81 0.25 -1.51
C ARG A 38 -4.94 -0.88 -2.04
N LEU A 39 -4.00 -0.57 -2.93
CA LEU A 39 -3.10 -1.57 -3.51
C LEU A 39 -2.16 -2.16 -2.45
N GLU A 40 -1.69 -1.37 -1.49
CA GLU A 40 -0.89 -1.85 -0.37
C GLU A 40 -1.69 -2.86 0.48
N GLU A 41 -2.93 -2.55 0.83
CA GLU A 41 -3.83 -3.43 1.59
C GLU A 41 -4.11 -4.74 0.83
N GLU A 42 -4.45 -4.66 -0.46
CA GLU A 42 -4.63 -5.83 -1.33
C GLU A 42 -3.37 -6.71 -1.38
N SER A 43 -2.19 -6.09 -1.49
CA SER A 43 -0.91 -6.81 -1.49
C SER A 43 -0.62 -7.51 -0.16
N HIS A 44 -1.01 -6.90 0.97
CA HIS A 44 -0.86 -7.49 2.30
C HIS A 44 -1.74 -8.73 2.42
N ASN A 45 -3.02 -8.60 2.08
CA ASN A 45 -3.99 -9.69 2.11
C ASN A 45 -3.55 -10.88 1.22
N LEU A 46 -2.99 -10.61 0.03
CA LEU A 46 -2.46 -11.67 -0.84
C LEU A 46 -1.24 -12.39 -0.23
N LYS A 47 -0.34 -11.66 0.41
CA LYS A 47 0.82 -12.25 1.10
C LYS A 47 0.37 -13.13 2.26
N GLU A 48 -0.61 -12.69 3.04
CA GLU A 48 -1.17 -13.48 4.15
C GLU A 48 -1.82 -14.76 3.65
N ARG A 49 -2.65 -14.69 2.60
CA ARG A 49 -3.24 -15.90 1.98
C ARG A 49 -2.18 -16.88 1.50
N ARG A 50 -1.12 -16.39 0.86
CA ARG A 50 0.00 -17.23 0.39
C ARG A 50 0.74 -17.87 1.56
N ASN A 51 0.97 -17.13 2.64
CA ASN A 51 1.65 -17.63 3.84
C ASN A 51 0.82 -18.71 4.53
N ASN A 52 -0.49 -18.52 4.65
CA ASN A 52 -1.39 -19.53 5.20
C ASN A 52 -1.39 -20.81 4.37
N HIS A 53 -1.50 -20.69 3.03
CA HIS A 53 -1.44 -21.85 2.15
C HIS A 53 -0.10 -22.61 2.25
N TYR A 54 1.02 -21.90 2.40
CA TYR A 54 2.32 -22.54 2.63
C TYR A 54 2.36 -23.31 3.95
N LEU A 55 1.81 -22.73 5.02
CA LEU A 55 1.75 -23.36 6.34
C LEU A 55 0.85 -24.61 6.33
N GLU A 56 -0.33 -24.54 5.69
CA GLU A 56 -1.24 -25.69 5.54
C GLU A 56 -0.56 -26.85 4.81
N ARG A 57 0.16 -26.56 3.72
CA ARG A 57 0.92 -27.57 2.98
C ARG A 57 2.01 -28.21 3.84
N TYR A 58 2.79 -27.39 4.55
CA TYR A 58 3.85 -27.89 5.43
C TYR A 58 3.30 -28.83 6.51
N ILE A 59 2.15 -28.50 7.10
CA ILE A 59 1.49 -29.37 8.10
C ILE A 59 1.07 -30.70 7.48
N SER A 60 0.52 -30.70 6.25
CA SER A 60 0.09 -31.93 5.57
C SER A 60 1.22 -32.86 5.13
N GLU A 61 2.46 -32.38 5.10
CA GLU A 61 3.65 -33.13 4.69
C GLU A 61 4.39 -33.78 5.88
N ILE A 62 3.91 -33.59 7.12
CA ILE A 62 4.53 -34.11 8.36
C ILE A 62 4.00 -35.49 8.79
N ASP A 63 3.06 -36.09 8.07
CA ASP A 63 2.58 -37.47 8.30
C ASP A 63 3.48 -38.56 7.69
#